data_AF-A0A803KVB0-F1
#
_entry.id   AF-A0A803KVB0-F1
#
_cell.length_a   1.000
_cell.length_b   1.000
_cell.length_c   1.000
_cell.angle_alpha   90.00
_cell.angle_beta   90.00
_cell.angle_gamma   90.00
#
_symmetry.space_group_name_H-M   'P 1'
#
loop_
_entity.id
_entity.type
_entity.pdbx_description
1 polymer ?
#
loop_
_entity_poly.entity_id
_entity_poly.type
_entity_poly.pdbx_seq_one_letter_code
_entity_poly.pdbx_strand_id
1 'polypeptide(L)'
;MGTCCFCIPSIRDVKPRPPFDANDIYQQFEFSVIPTCLGGSWLSAKSVAPDGHPPQFLRRKGWYMNSKSLKNFNMEEARGIDSSLRARLPDFNIMSSQESSKSVVVGKWYCPFMFIKDGSEKDQIKNSLYYVMTLEQRWERIFAAERRNDQEKTVIVNAVVPAELVRIAGQLEAQEEMVFGRGVVWYKAIDGSGTVHRMGLSSLIVERMMWEEGRVGWTK
;
A
#
# COMPACT_ATOMS: atom_id res chain seq x y z
N MET A 1 32.16 3.17 18.11
CA MET A 1 33.28 2.32 17.62
C MET A 1 33.63 1.30 18.69
N GLY A 2 33.69 0.02 18.34
CA GLY A 2 34.22 -1.01 19.24
C GLY A 2 35.52 -1.57 18.68
N THR A 3 36.50 -1.84 19.53
CA THR A 3 37.73 -2.55 19.15
C THR A 3 37.41 -4.04 19.01
N CYS A 4 37.64 -4.62 17.83
CA CYS A 4 37.62 -6.07 17.63
C CYS A 4 39.07 -6.58 17.73
N CYS A 5 39.26 -7.90 17.91
CA CYS A 5 40.58 -8.54 17.88
C CYS A 5 41.37 -8.08 16.63
N PHE A 6 42.66 -7.79 16.79
CA PHE A 6 43.59 -7.22 15.80
C PHE A 6 43.51 -5.70 15.52
N CYS A 7 42.97 -4.89 16.43
CA CYS A 7 42.95 -3.41 16.32
C CYS A 7 42.21 -2.87 15.08
N ILE A 8 41.37 -3.69 14.45
CA ILE A 8 40.55 -3.25 13.32
C ILE A 8 39.35 -2.48 13.89
N PRO A 9 39.10 -1.22 13.47
CA PRO A 9 37.92 -0.48 13.88
C PRO A 9 36.67 -1.27 13.47
N SER A 10 35.93 -1.78 14.46
CA SER A 10 34.66 -2.46 14.19
C SER A 10 33.50 -1.50 14.39
N ILE A 11 32.74 -1.32 13.32
CA ILE A 11 31.46 -0.62 13.37
C ILE A 11 30.46 -1.64 13.93
N ARG A 12 29.88 -1.33 15.09
CA ARG A 12 28.82 -2.14 15.69
C ARG A 12 27.51 -1.75 15.05
N ASP A 13 26.81 -2.73 14.51
CA ASP A 13 25.49 -2.50 13.94
C ASP A 13 24.49 -2.23 15.07
N VAL A 14 23.62 -1.26 14.83
CA VAL A 14 22.48 -0.96 15.71
C VAL A 14 21.28 -1.72 15.16
N LYS A 15 20.40 -2.17 16.05
CA LYS A 15 19.12 -2.75 15.63
C LYS A 15 18.36 -1.71 14.79
N PRO A 16 17.75 -2.09 13.65
CA PRO A 16 16.90 -1.19 12.87
C PRO A 16 15.86 -0.56 13.80
N ARG A 17 15.58 0.73 13.60
CA ARG A 17 14.54 1.44 14.35
C ARG A 17 13.18 1.05 13.75
N PRO A 18 12.30 0.34 14.48
CA PRO A 18 10.94 0.13 14.02
C PRO A 18 10.09 1.40 14.28
N PRO A 19 9.13 1.72 13.40
CA PRO A 19 8.84 1.08 12.12
C PRO A 19 9.83 1.48 11.02
N PHE A 20 9.92 0.68 9.95
CA PHE A 20 10.61 1.09 8.71
C PHE A 20 10.11 2.46 8.26
N ASP A 21 11.03 3.39 8.01
CA ASP A 21 10.76 4.72 7.51
C ASP A 21 11.48 4.92 6.18
N ALA A 22 10.71 5.02 5.11
CA ALA A 22 11.25 5.21 3.76
C ALA A 22 12.03 6.53 3.61
N ASN A 23 11.78 7.53 4.46
CA ASN A 23 12.44 8.83 4.43
C ASN A 23 13.67 8.90 5.37
N ASP A 24 13.92 7.87 6.18
CA ASP A 24 15.09 7.83 7.05
C ASP A 24 16.34 7.54 6.20
N ILE A 25 17.15 8.56 5.95
CA ILE A 25 18.40 8.47 5.17
C ILE A 25 19.40 7.47 5.76
N TYR A 26 19.29 7.12 7.04
CA TYR A 26 20.12 6.09 7.68
C TYR A 26 19.68 4.65 7.34
N GLN A 27 18.48 4.48 6.78
CA GLN A 27 17.94 3.21 6.29
C GLN A 27 18.08 3.07 4.76
N GLN A 28 18.59 4.09 4.07
CA GLN A 28 18.78 4.10 2.62
C GLN A 28 20.24 3.78 2.25
N PHE A 29 20.39 2.94 1.22
CA PHE A 29 21.69 2.52 0.71
C PHE A 29 21.74 2.61 -0.82
N GLU A 30 22.84 3.15 -1.33
CA GLU A 30 23.15 3.18 -2.74
C GLU A 30 24.00 1.96 -3.10
N PHE A 31 23.56 1.21 -4.10
CA PHE A 31 24.32 0.09 -4.66
C PHE A 31 25.06 0.55 -5.91
N SER A 32 26.35 0.29 -5.94
CA SER A 32 27.24 0.59 -7.06
C SER A 32 27.93 -0.67 -7.54
N VAL A 33 28.13 -0.77 -8.85
CA VAL A 33 28.87 -1.86 -9.49
C VAL A 33 30.30 -1.40 -9.70
N ILE A 34 31.26 -2.09 -9.09
CA ILE A 34 32.69 -1.80 -9.19
C ILE A 34 33.32 -2.84 -10.12
N PRO A 35 33.91 -2.45 -11.26
CA PRO A 35 34.64 -3.37 -12.13
C PRO A 35 35.89 -3.88 -11.42
N THR A 36 36.21 -5.15 -11.60
CA THR A 36 37.41 -5.77 -11.03
C THR A 36 38.46 -5.98 -12.12
N CYS A 37 39.73 -5.96 -11.72
CA CYS A 37 40.87 -6.12 -12.63
C CYS A 37 40.88 -7.49 -13.36
N LEU A 38 40.12 -8.46 -12.86
CA LEU A 38 40.01 -9.83 -13.39
C LEU A 38 38.81 -9.99 -14.35
N GLY A 39 38.24 -8.90 -14.86
CA GLY A 39 37.11 -8.94 -15.80
C GLY A 39 35.75 -9.25 -15.17
N GLY A 40 35.65 -9.18 -13.83
CA GLY A 40 34.40 -9.33 -13.10
C GLY A 40 33.82 -7.99 -12.64
N SER A 41 32.70 -8.06 -11.93
CA SER A 41 32.13 -6.90 -11.24
C SER A 41 31.71 -7.27 -9.82
N TRP A 42 31.89 -6.34 -8.89
CA TRP A 42 31.48 -6.48 -7.49
C TRP A 42 30.45 -5.43 -7.15
N LEU A 43 29.44 -5.82 -6.38
CA LEU A 43 28.53 -4.86 -5.78
C LEU A 43 29.13 -4.28 -4.51
N SER A 44 29.01 -2.97 -4.37
CA SER A 44 29.36 -2.21 -3.18
C SER A 44 28.16 -1.38 -2.76
N ALA A 45 27.82 -1.46 -1.47
CA ALA A 45 26.78 -0.63 -0.88
C ALA A 45 27.41 0.55 -0.14
N LYS A 46 26.79 1.72 -0.23
CA LYS A 46 27.14 2.93 0.53
C LYS A 46 25.89 3.45 1.23
N SER A 47 26.03 4.00 2.43
CA SER A 47 24.91 4.69 3.09
C SER A 47 24.66 6.03 2.41
N VAL A 48 23.39 6.40 2.26
CA VAL A 48 23.00 7.73 1.80
C VAL A 48 23.35 8.79 2.86
N ALA A 49 23.20 8.46 4.14
CA ALA A 49 23.62 9.33 5.24
C ALA A 49 25.16 9.54 5.20
N PRO A 50 25.66 10.80 5.24
CA PRO A 50 27.10 11.09 5.16
C PRO A 50 27.94 10.46 6.28
N ASP A 51 27.36 10.34 7.46
CA ASP A 51 27.92 9.71 8.66
C ASP A 51 27.43 8.27 8.86
N GLY A 52 26.63 7.76 7.93
CA GLY A 52 26.05 6.42 7.96
C GLY A 52 27.01 5.36 7.45
N HIS A 53 26.80 4.14 7.94
CA HIS A 53 27.50 2.96 7.47
C HIS A 53 26.49 1.86 7.12
N PRO A 54 26.66 1.15 5.99
CA PRO A 54 25.88 -0.04 5.69
C PRO A 54 25.97 -1.06 6.83
N PRO A 55 24.98 -1.93 7.02
CA PRO A 55 25.08 -3.05 7.95
C PRO A 55 26.27 -3.95 7.61
N GLN A 56 26.74 -4.74 8.57
CA GLN A 56 27.96 -5.55 8.45
C GLN A 56 27.94 -6.45 7.22
N PHE A 57 26.78 -7.00 6.87
CA PHE A 57 26.57 -7.83 5.69
C PHE A 57 26.51 -7.02 4.38
N LEU A 58 26.65 -5.71 4.38
CA LEU A 58 26.78 -4.90 3.16
C LEU A 58 28.13 -4.19 3.08
N ARG A 59 28.88 -4.09 4.20
CA ARG A 59 30.22 -3.47 4.25
C ARG A 59 31.31 -4.31 3.60
N ARG A 60 31.15 -5.62 3.51
CA ARG A 60 32.14 -6.50 2.85
C ARG A 60 32.08 -6.27 1.33
N LYS A 61 33.20 -6.35 0.62
CA LYS A 61 33.21 -6.28 -0.86
C LYS A 61 32.90 -7.65 -1.46
N GLY A 62 32.42 -7.68 -2.70
CA GLY A 62 32.25 -8.90 -3.48
C GLY A 62 30.90 -9.57 -3.36
N TRP A 63 29.83 -8.80 -3.12
CA TRP A 63 28.47 -9.34 -3.16
C TRP A 63 28.06 -9.68 -4.60
N TYR A 64 27.38 -10.81 -4.73
CA TYR A 64 26.62 -11.17 -5.93
C TYR A 64 25.14 -11.10 -5.58
N MET A 65 24.38 -10.33 -6.36
CA MET A 65 22.93 -10.26 -6.20
C MET A 65 22.30 -11.34 -7.07
N ASN A 66 21.77 -12.38 -6.42
CA ASN A 66 21.01 -13.41 -7.11
C ASN A 66 19.53 -13.06 -7.02
N SER A 67 18.91 -12.70 -8.14
CA SER A 67 17.45 -12.63 -8.22
C SER A 67 16.90 -14.04 -8.28
N LYS A 68 16.09 -14.42 -7.29
CA LYS A 68 15.24 -15.61 -7.38
C LYS A 68 13.83 -15.17 -7.70
N SER A 69 13.27 -15.68 -8.78
CA SER A 69 11.84 -15.54 -9.04
C SER A 69 11.08 -16.19 -7.89
N LEU A 70 10.10 -15.46 -7.34
CA LEU A 70 9.30 -15.94 -6.24
C LEU A 70 8.45 -17.13 -6.74
N LYS A 71 8.49 -18.26 -6.02
CA LYS A 71 7.70 -19.45 -6.41
C LYS A 71 6.21 -19.13 -6.25
N ASN A 72 5.40 -19.52 -7.24
CA ASN A 72 3.93 -19.32 -7.28
C ASN A 72 3.47 -17.86 -7.36
N PHE A 73 4.35 -16.95 -7.81
CA PHE A 73 4.00 -15.54 -7.90
C PHE A 73 3.52 -15.18 -9.31
N ASN A 74 2.23 -15.45 -9.56
CA ASN A 74 1.55 -15.05 -10.78
C ASN A 74 1.16 -13.56 -10.65
N MET A 75 2.06 -12.66 -11.02
CA MET A 75 1.71 -11.26 -11.16
C MET A 75 0.81 -11.09 -12.39
N GLU A 76 -0.48 -10.84 -12.13
CA GLU A 76 -1.35 -10.25 -13.13
C GLU A 76 -0.84 -8.87 -13.54
N GLU A 77 -1.23 -8.41 -14.72
CA GLU A 77 -0.82 -7.11 -15.23
C GLU A 77 -1.40 -5.96 -14.37
N ALA A 78 -0.54 -5.00 -14.03
CA ALA A 78 -0.87 -3.83 -13.21
C ALA A 78 -0.21 -2.58 -13.81
N ARG A 79 -0.84 -2.01 -14.85
CA ARG A 79 -0.32 -0.84 -15.59
C ARG A 79 -0.58 0.51 -14.88
N GLY A 80 -1.13 0.49 -13.66
CA GLY A 80 -1.60 1.69 -12.97
C GLY A 80 -3.01 2.08 -13.42
N ILE A 81 -3.24 3.37 -13.67
CA ILE A 81 -4.54 3.91 -14.09
C ILE A 81 -4.86 3.55 -15.53
N ASP A 82 -6.05 3.01 -15.76
CA ASP A 82 -6.66 2.95 -17.08
C ASP A 82 -7.48 4.23 -17.31
N SER A 83 -6.88 5.19 -18.00
CA SER A 83 -7.52 6.49 -18.27
C SER A 83 -8.77 6.35 -19.14
N SER A 84 -8.84 5.32 -19.98
CA SER A 84 -9.95 5.11 -20.91
C SER A 84 -11.19 4.55 -20.21
N LEU A 85 -11.00 3.58 -19.31
CA LEU A 85 -12.06 3.06 -18.46
C LEU A 85 -12.51 4.10 -17.45
N ARG A 86 -11.55 4.81 -16.83
CA ARG A 86 -11.82 5.80 -15.80
C ARG A 86 -12.61 7.01 -16.27
N ALA A 87 -12.49 7.37 -17.55
CA ALA A 87 -13.26 8.45 -18.17
C ALA A 87 -14.72 8.06 -18.47
N ARG A 88 -15.07 6.77 -18.35
CA ARG A 88 -16.41 6.26 -18.62
C ARG A 88 -17.13 5.99 -17.31
N LEU A 89 -18.45 6.18 -17.30
CA LEU A 89 -19.28 5.75 -16.18
C LEU A 89 -19.44 4.22 -16.23
N PRO A 90 -19.46 3.52 -15.08
CA PRO A 90 -19.78 2.10 -15.02
C PRO A 90 -21.17 1.83 -15.62
N ASP A 91 -21.38 0.61 -16.12
CA ASP A 91 -22.70 0.21 -16.60
C ASP A 91 -23.75 0.32 -15.48
N PHE A 92 -24.86 1.00 -15.78
CA PHE A 92 -25.98 1.20 -14.85
C PHE A 92 -26.89 -0.03 -14.78
N ASN A 93 -26.32 -1.20 -14.47
CA ASN A 93 -27.02 -2.47 -14.36
C ASN A 93 -27.34 -2.79 -12.89
N ILE A 94 -28.16 -1.97 -12.23
CA ILE A 94 -28.63 -2.22 -10.86
C ILE A 94 -29.98 -2.93 -10.92
N MET A 95 -30.03 -4.22 -10.57
CA MET A 95 -31.31 -4.90 -10.36
C MET A 95 -32.01 -4.34 -9.11
N SER A 96 -33.35 -4.36 -9.09
CA SER A 96 -34.15 -3.79 -7.98
C SER A 96 -33.75 -4.30 -6.57
N SER A 97 -33.21 -5.52 -6.49
CA SER A 97 -32.74 -6.14 -5.24
C SER A 97 -31.28 -5.86 -4.87
N GLN A 98 -30.50 -5.21 -5.73
CA GLN A 98 -29.07 -4.94 -5.50
C GLN A 98 -28.86 -3.52 -4.98
N GLU A 99 -27.94 -3.39 -4.02
CA GLU A 99 -27.57 -2.10 -3.44
C GLU A 99 -26.51 -1.36 -4.28
N SER A 100 -25.71 -2.09 -5.06
CA SER A 100 -24.67 -1.51 -5.91
C SER A 100 -24.58 -2.21 -7.27
N SER A 101 -24.03 -1.52 -8.27
CA SER A 101 -23.64 -2.16 -9.53
C SER A 101 -22.43 -3.06 -9.33
N LYS A 102 -22.09 -3.83 -10.37
CA LYS A 102 -20.75 -4.43 -10.49
C LYS A 102 -19.70 -3.33 -10.45
N SER A 103 -18.59 -3.59 -9.75
CA SER A 103 -17.44 -2.69 -9.75
C SER A 103 -16.61 -2.88 -11.02
N VAL A 104 -16.05 -1.77 -11.49
CA VAL A 104 -15.13 -1.72 -12.62
C VAL A 104 -13.77 -1.27 -12.08
N VAL A 105 -12.75 -2.11 -12.25
CA VAL A 105 -11.37 -1.78 -11.87
C VAL A 105 -10.81 -0.79 -12.90
N VAL A 106 -10.50 0.43 -12.45
CA VAL A 106 -9.97 1.51 -13.29
C VAL A 106 -8.53 1.89 -12.94
N GLY A 107 -7.97 1.25 -11.92
CA GLY A 107 -6.56 1.32 -11.58
C GLY A 107 -6.10 0.07 -10.88
N LYS A 108 -4.88 -0.38 -11.16
CA LYS A 108 -4.27 -1.53 -10.48
C LYS A 108 -2.77 -1.36 -10.31
N TRP A 109 -2.28 -1.58 -9.10
CA TRP A 109 -0.88 -1.47 -8.72
C TRP A 109 -0.45 -2.63 -7.82
N TYR A 110 0.86 -2.86 -7.78
CA TYR A 110 1.48 -3.68 -6.74
C TYR A 110 2.14 -2.78 -5.70
N CYS A 111 1.76 -2.97 -4.45
CA CYS A 111 2.30 -2.25 -3.30
C CYS A 111 3.25 -3.18 -2.53
N PRO A 112 4.55 -2.88 -2.46
CA PRO A 112 5.49 -3.65 -1.64
C PRO A 112 5.08 -3.66 -0.16
N PHE A 113 5.32 -4.78 0.53
CA PHE A 113 4.94 -4.98 1.94
C PHE A 113 5.47 -3.88 2.88
N MET A 114 6.59 -3.23 2.54
CA MET A 114 7.17 -2.15 3.35
C MET A 114 6.20 -0.96 3.57
N PHE A 115 5.22 -0.78 2.69
CA PHE A 115 4.20 0.28 2.77
C PHE A 115 2.90 -0.18 3.46
N ILE A 116 2.79 -1.43 3.88
CA ILE A 116 1.57 -2.03 4.43
C ILE A 116 1.90 -2.77 5.73
N LYS A 117 1.17 -2.45 6.81
CA LYS A 117 1.30 -3.09 8.11
C LYS A 117 0.09 -3.98 8.36
N ASP A 118 0.26 -5.26 8.06
CA ASP A 118 -0.77 -6.30 8.13
C ASP A 118 -0.18 -7.53 8.83
N GLY A 119 0.14 -7.37 10.12
CA GLY A 119 0.76 -8.40 10.95
C GLY A 119 2.26 -8.25 11.13
N SER A 120 2.95 -9.37 11.36
CA SER A 120 4.39 -9.38 11.63
C SER A 120 5.20 -9.24 10.34
N GLU A 121 6.26 -8.44 10.36
CA GLU A 121 7.11 -8.22 9.18
C GLU A 121 7.70 -9.53 8.65
N LYS A 122 8.00 -10.48 9.53
CA LYS A 122 8.51 -11.81 9.15
C LYS A 122 7.49 -12.61 8.34
N ASP A 123 6.21 -12.55 8.73
CA ASP A 123 5.15 -13.27 8.03
C ASP A 123 4.83 -12.59 6.70
N GLN A 124 4.81 -11.25 6.66
CA GLN A 124 4.63 -10.50 5.41
C GLN A 124 5.77 -10.76 4.42
N ILE A 125 7.03 -10.74 4.87
CA ILE A 125 8.18 -11.07 3.99
C ILE A 125 8.08 -12.50 3.45
N LYS A 126 7.54 -13.42 4.24
CA LYS A 126 7.43 -14.83 3.85
C LYS A 126 6.26 -15.07 2.88
N ASN A 127 5.12 -14.45 3.13
CA ASN A 127 3.85 -14.80 2.50
C ASN A 127 3.26 -13.69 1.60
N SER A 128 3.58 -12.43 1.86
CA SER A 128 2.90 -11.25 1.31
C SER A 128 3.89 -10.14 0.95
N LEU A 129 4.86 -10.43 0.09
CA LEU A 129 5.89 -9.46 -0.33
C LEU A 129 5.32 -8.27 -1.11
N TYR A 130 4.24 -8.51 -1.86
CA TYR A 130 3.50 -7.47 -2.56
C TYR A 130 2.01 -7.69 -2.35
N TYR A 131 1.31 -6.59 -2.20
CA TYR A 131 -0.14 -6.52 -2.14
C TYR A 131 -0.66 -5.96 -3.45
N VAL A 132 -1.87 -6.37 -3.83
CA VAL A 132 -2.58 -5.78 -4.97
C VAL A 132 -3.44 -4.64 -4.43
N MET A 133 -3.29 -3.47 -5.03
CA MET A 133 -4.15 -2.31 -4.79
C MET A 133 -4.95 -2.04 -6.05
N THR A 134 -6.28 -1.94 -5.91
CA THR A 134 -7.19 -1.58 -7.00
C THR A 134 -7.87 -0.25 -6.69
N LEU A 135 -8.14 0.52 -7.75
CA LEU A 135 -9.08 1.64 -7.71
C LEU A 135 -10.30 1.23 -8.53
N GLU A 136 -11.48 1.30 -7.93
CA GLU A 136 -12.72 0.78 -8.50
C GLU A 136 -13.79 1.85 -8.59
N GLN A 137 -14.62 1.79 -9.63
CA GLN A 137 -15.81 2.62 -9.80
C GLN A 137 -17.05 1.74 -9.85
N ARG A 138 -18.10 2.16 -9.14
CA ARG A 138 -19.41 1.50 -9.15
C ARG A 138 -20.51 2.52 -8.85
N TRP A 139 -21.74 2.15 -9.19
CA TRP A 139 -22.93 2.87 -8.75
C TRP A 139 -23.40 2.33 -7.41
N GLU A 140 -23.72 3.24 -6.50
CA GLU A 140 -24.34 2.96 -5.21
C GLU A 140 -25.78 3.46 -5.21
N ARG A 141 -26.72 2.61 -4.80
CA ARG A 141 -28.14 2.96 -4.75
C ARG A 141 -28.43 3.73 -3.47
N ILE A 142 -28.65 5.03 -3.62
CA ILE A 142 -29.04 5.91 -2.51
C ILE A 142 -30.55 5.91 -2.22
N PHE A 143 -31.36 5.51 -3.21
CA PHE A 143 -32.83 5.48 -3.09
C PHE A 143 -33.44 4.51 -4.10
N ALA A 144 -34.57 3.90 -3.72
CA ALA A 144 -35.40 3.11 -4.62
C ALA A 144 -36.89 3.34 -4.28
N ALA A 145 -37.70 3.48 -5.32
CA ALA A 145 -39.16 3.53 -5.18
C ALA A 145 -39.82 2.66 -6.24
N GLU A 146 -40.83 1.91 -5.83
CA GLU A 146 -41.71 1.19 -6.75
C GLU A 146 -42.85 2.09 -7.20
N ARG A 147 -43.09 2.16 -8.51
CA ARG A 147 -44.27 2.84 -9.04
C ARG A 147 -45.50 1.95 -8.84
N ARG A 148 -46.43 2.38 -7.98
CA ARG A 148 -47.78 1.79 -7.88
C ARG A 148 -48.82 2.78 -8.41
N ASN A 149 -49.32 2.50 -9.62
CA ASN A 149 -50.43 3.14 -10.36
C ASN A 149 -50.33 4.65 -10.72
N ASP A 150 -51.23 5.07 -11.62
CA ASP A 150 -51.22 6.20 -12.57
C ASP A 150 -51.28 7.63 -12.00
N GLN A 151 -50.76 7.88 -10.80
CA GLN A 151 -50.65 9.24 -10.28
C GLN A 151 -49.22 9.78 -10.43
N GLU A 152 -49.12 11.04 -10.88
CA GLU A 152 -47.89 11.81 -10.84
C GLU A 152 -47.43 11.94 -9.37
N LYS A 153 -46.39 11.21 -9.02
CA LYS A 153 -45.75 11.31 -7.70
C LYS A 153 -44.41 11.98 -7.87
N THR A 154 -44.33 13.23 -7.43
CA THR A 154 -43.05 13.91 -7.23
C THR A 154 -42.37 13.27 -6.03
N VAL A 155 -41.16 12.76 -6.22
CA VAL A 155 -40.33 12.19 -5.14
C VAL A 155 -39.18 13.14 -4.86
N ILE A 156 -39.09 13.62 -3.63
CA ILE A 156 -37.96 14.41 -3.15
C ILE A 156 -37.06 13.46 -2.36
N VAL A 157 -35.84 13.26 -2.86
CA VAL A 157 -34.83 12.43 -2.19
C VAL A 157 -33.87 13.35 -1.45
N ASN A 158 -33.84 13.23 -0.12
CA ASN A 158 -32.81 13.84 0.73
C ASN A 158 -32.03 12.71 1.40
N ALA A 159 -30.82 12.45 0.90
CA ALA A 159 -29.97 11.38 1.38
C ALA A 159 -28.60 11.94 1.75
N VAL A 160 -28.09 11.55 2.92
CA VAL A 160 -26.73 11.84 3.36
C VAL A 160 -25.88 10.61 3.04
N VAL A 161 -24.88 10.79 2.16
CA VAL A 161 -23.96 9.72 1.78
C VAL A 161 -22.59 10.02 2.38
N PRO A 162 -21.93 9.04 3.04
CA PRO A 162 -20.57 9.22 3.50
C PRO A 162 -19.65 9.57 2.33
N ALA A 163 -18.88 10.64 2.46
CA ALA A 163 -17.90 11.03 1.44
C ALA A 163 -16.73 10.03 1.38
N GLU A 164 -16.36 9.45 2.51
CA GLU A 164 -15.26 8.51 2.67
C GLU A 164 -15.69 7.39 3.61
N LEU A 165 -15.33 6.16 3.27
CA LEU A 165 -15.61 4.97 4.07
C LEU A 165 -14.47 3.97 3.92
N VAL A 166 -13.92 3.52 5.05
CA VAL A 166 -12.85 2.53 5.08
C VAL A 166 -13.40 1.21 5.60
N ARG A 167 -13.05 0.11 4.92
CA ARG A 167 -13.43 -1.25 5.33
C ARG A 167 -12.22 -2.17 5.41
N ILE A 168 -12.12 -2.94 6.48
CA ILE A 168 -11.15 -4.05 6.62
C ILE A 168 -11.85 -5.36 6.23
N ALA A 169 -11.14 -6.20 5.47
CA ALA A 169 -11.66 -7.45 4.90
C ALA A 169 -12.96 -7.27 4.08
N GLY A 170 -13.16 -6.07 3.52
CA GLY A 170 -14.34 -5.71 2.71
C GLY A 170 -15.66 -5.58 3.49
N GLN A 171 -15.69 -5.87 4.79
CA GLN A 171 -16.92 -5.96 5.57
C GLN A 171 -16.91 -5.04 6.79
N LEU A 172 -15.79 -5.01 7.52
CA LEU A 172 -15.70 -4.35 8.80
C LEU A 172 -15.42 -2.86 8.61
N GLU A 173 -16.38 -2.01 8.96
CA GLU A 173 -16.17 -0.56 8.93
C GLU A 173 -15.07 -0.18 9.91
N ALA A 174 -14.05 0.50 9.39
CA ALA A 174 -12.85 0.83 10.11
C ALA A 174 -12.79 2.33 10.35
N GLN A 175 -12.31 2.70 11.53
CA GLN A 175 -12.02 4.08 11.88
C GLN A 175 -10.52 4.33 11.79
N GLU A 176 -10.16 5.52 11.33
CA GLU A 176 -8.78 5.99 11.41
C GLU A 176 -8.38 6.19 12.87
N GLU A 177 -7.25 5.60 13.25
CA GLU A 177 -6.66 5.74 14.57
C GLU A 177 -5.60 6.84 14.52
N MET A 178 -5.80 7.92 15.29
CA MET A 178 -4.76 8.94 15.47
C MET A 178 -3.59 8.36 16.27
N VAL A 179 -2.63 7.80 15.55
CA VAL A 179 -1.35 7.36 16.11
C VAL A 179 -0.29 8.40 15.78
N PHE A 180 0.37 8.94 16.80
CA PHE A 180 1.52 9.82 16.63
C PHE A 180 2.73 9.01 16.15
N GLY A 181 2.79 8.75 14.85
CA GLY A 181 3.89 8.06 14.18
C GLY A 181 4.04 8.58 12.76
N ARG A 182 5.26 8.93 12.33
CA ARG A 182 5.49 9.47 10.99
C ARG A 182 5.23 8.38 9.94
N GLY A 183 4.39 8.69 8.95
CA GLY A 183 4.35 8.00 7.66
C GLY A 183 3.43 6.78 7.52
N VAL A 184 2.63 6.41 8.54
CA VAL A 184 1.65 5.33 8.46
C VAL A 184 0.30 5.80 9.04
N VAL A 185 -0.76 5.61 8.28
CA VAL A 185 -2.16 5.79 8.69
C VAL A 185 -2.69 4.45 9.18
N TRP A 186 -3.22 4.42 10.39
CA TRP A 186 -3.73 3.20 11.02
C TRP A 186 -5.25 3.16 10.96
N TYR A 187 -5.80 2.00 10.59
CA TYR A 187 -7.22 1.73 10.59
C TYR A 187 -7.53 0.60 11.56
N LYS A 188 -8.60 0.79 12.33
CA LYS A 188 -9.06 -0.17 13.33
C LYS A 188 -10.53 -0.50 13.10
N ALA A 189 -10.86 -1.78 13.09
CA ALA A 189 -12.23 -2.29 13.10
C ALA A 189 -12.41 -3.34 14.19
N ILE A 190 -13.65 -3.53 14.64
CA ILE A 190 -14.00 -4.55 15.63
C ILE A 190 -15.09 -5.42 15.00
N ASP A 191 -14.90 -6.73 14.98
CA ASP A 191 -15.92 -7.64 14.46
C ASP A 191 -17.00 -7.98 15.49
N GLY A 192 -18.04 -8.73 15.07
CA GLY A 192 -19.15 -9.12 15.94
C GLY A 192 -18.75 -10.01 17.12
N SER A 193 -17.55 -10.60 17.13
CA SER A 193 -17.01 -11.36 18.26
C SER A 193 -16.25 -10.49 19.26
N GLY A 194 -16.05 -9.20 18.97
CA GLY A 194 -15.21 -8.30 19.74
C GLY A 194 -13.72 -8.37 19.39
N THR A 195 -13.34 -9.13 18.35
CA THR A 195 -11.94 -9.22 17.90
C THR A 195 -11.56 -7.93 17.17
N VAL A 196 -10.40 -7.38 17.55
CA VAL A 196 -9.87 -6.14 16.97
C VAL A 196 -9.02 -6.46 15.75
N HIS A 197 -9.42 -5.90 14.61
CA HIS A 197 -8.67 -5.92 13.36
C HIS A 197 -7.97 -4.59 13.16
N ARG A 198 -6.68 -4.63 12.83
CA ARG A 198 -5.86 -3.43 12.61
C ARG A 198 -5.01 -3.57 11.36
N MET A 199 -5.00 -2.53 10.55
CA MET A 199 -4.18 -2.44 9.34
C MET A 199 -3.56 -1.05 9.25
N GLY A 200 -2.28 -0.98 8.88
CA GLY A 200 -1.59 0.27 8.61
C GLY A 200 -1.27 0.40 7.13
N LEU A 201 -1.50 1.59 6.56
CA LEU A 201 -1.08 1.94 5.21
C LEU A 201 -0.11 3.11 5.27
N SER A 202 0.92 3.10 4.43
CA SER A 202 1.80 4.26 4.32
C SER A 202 1.01 5.50 3.90
N SER A 203 1.30 6.65 4.50
CA SER A 203 0.67 7.92 4.12
C SER A 203 0.86 8.24 2.63
N LEU A 204 1.98 7.80 2.04
CA LEU A 204 2.24 7.93 0.60
C LEU A 204 1.18 7.23 -0.26
N ILE A 205 0.67 6.07 0.18
CA ILE A 205 -0.40 5.35 -0.51
C ILE A 205 -1.72 6.11 -0.34
N VAL A 206 -2.04 6.50 0.90
CA VAL A 206 -3.31 7.18 1.23
C VAL A 206 -3.42 8.51 0.50
N GLU A 207 -2.41 9.37 0.62
CA GLU A 207 -2.36 10.67 -0.07
C GLU A 207 -2.43 10.52 -1.59
N ARG A 208 -1.74 9.51 -2.14
CA ARG A 208 -1.82 9.25 -3.58
C ARG A 208 -3.23 8.84 -3.98
N MET A 209 -3.92 8.00 -3.22
CA MET A 209 -5.27 7.57 -3.56
C MET A 209 -6.28 8.71 -3.46
N MET A 210 -6.21 9.52 -2.40
CA MET A 210 -7.02 10.74 -2.27
C MET A 210 -6.81 11.70 -3.45
N TRP A 211 -5.56 11.88 -3.87
CA TRP A 211 -5.23 12.69 -5.04
C TRP A 211 -5.79 12.10 -6.33
N GLU A 212 -5.73 10.78 -6.50
CA GLU A 212 -6.35 10.13 -7.65
C GLU A 212 -7.87 10.35 -7.63
N GLU A 213 -8.57 10.02 -6.54
CA GLU A 213 -10.02 10.14 -6.42
C GLU A 213 -10.52 11.58 -6.68
N GLY A 214 -9.83 12.59 -6.12
CA GLY A 214 -10.19 13.99 -6.28
C GLY A 214 -10.10 14.55 -7.70
N ARG A 215 -9.37 13.89 -8.62
CA ARG A 215 -9.23 14.35 -10.02
C ARG A 215 -10.38 13.97 -10.94
N VAL A 216 -11.16 12.96 -10.56
CA VAL A 216 -12.22 12.37 -11.40
C VAL A 216 -13.56 12.33 -10.68
N GLY A 217 -13.54 12.28 -9.35
CA GLY A 217 -14.74 12.45 -8.54
C GLY A 217 -15.43 13.77 -8.87
N TRP A 218 -16.76 13.78 -8.78
CA TRP A 218 -17.52 15.03 -8.83
C TRP A 218 -16.93 15.98 -7.78
N THR A 219 -16.39 17.10 -8.26
CA THR A 219 -15.95 18.23 -7.44
C THR A 219 -17.05 18.60 -6.45
N LYS A 220 -16.65 18.83 -5.19
CA LYS A 220 -17.50 19.38 -4.12
C LYS A 220 -18.25 20.64 -4.57
#